data_AF-A0A1H0VEH4-F1
#
_entry.id   AF-A0A1H0VEH4-F1
#
_cell.length_a   1.000
_cell.length_b   1.000
_cell.length_c   1.000
_cell.angle_alpha   90.00
_cell.angle_beta   90.00
_cell.angle_gamma   90.00
#
_symmetry.space_group_name_H-M   'P 1'
#
loop_
_entity.id
_entity.type
_entity.pdbx_description
1 polymer ?
#
loop_
_entity_poly.entity_id
_entity_poly.type
_entity_poly.pdbx_seq_one_letter_code
_entity_poly.pdbx_strand_id
1 'polypeptide(L)'
;MERKTKILSEIKIEVVKEYLSGKISVGQIAYQLQVSSFSVEEWIRKYKAFGVDGLISNSRNKHYSHELKIKAITDYINGEGSL
;
A
#
# COMPACT_ATOMS: atom_id res chain seq x y z
N MET A 1 -11.02 2.04 -19.36
CA MET A 1 -10.21 2.64 -18.27
C MET A 1 -8.90 1.89 -18.21
N GLU A 2 -7.80 2.54 -18.60
CA GLU A 2 -6.46 1.95 -18.51
C GLU A 2 -6.05 1.84 -17.04
N ARG A 3 -5.58 0.66 -16.64
CA ARG A 3 -5.05 0.48 -15.28
C ARG A 3 -3.73 1.24 -15.20
N LYS A 4 -3.68 2.27 -14.37
CA LYS A 4 -2.43 2.97 -14.07
C LYS A 4 -1.40 1.95 -13.58
N THR A 5 -0.26 1.91 -14.26
CA THR A 5 0.85 1.01 -14.00
C THR A 5 1.25 1.12 -12.54
N LYS A 6 1.40 -0.03 -11.87
CA LYS A 6 1.78 -0.08 -10.46
C LYS A 6 3.21 0.48 -10.35
N ILE A 7 3.34 1.73 -9.88
CA ILE A 7 4.65 2.34 -9.65
C ILE A 7 5.43 1.42 -8.71
N LEU A 8 6.62 0.99 -9.15
CA LEU A 8 7.49 0.14 -8.36
C LEU A 8 7.77 0.78 -7.00
N SER A 9 7.74 -0.05 -5.96
CA SER A 9 8.06 0.38 -4.60
C SER A 9 9.47 1.00 -4.52
N GLU A 10 10.42 0.50 -5.31
CA GLU A 10 11.79 1.01 -5.37
C GLU A 10 11.84 2.48 -5.80
N ILE A 11 11.11 2.84 -6.87
CA ILE A 11 11.03 4.24 -7.35
C ILE A 11 10.44 5.14 -6.27
N LYS A 12 9.40 4.69 -5.56
CA LYS A 12 8.81 5.46 -4.44
C LYS A 12 9.81 5.70 -3.32
N ILE A 13 10.64 4.71 -3.00
CA ILE A 13 11.64 4.82 -1.95
C ILE A 13 12.72 5.83 -2.35
N GLU A 14 13.16 5.80 -3.60
CA GLU A 14 14.19 6.72 -4.12
C GLU A 14 13.71 8.18 -4.05
N VAL A 15 12.53 8.49 -4.60
CA VAL A 15 12.01 9.87 -4.59
C VAL A 15 11.70 10.39 -3.19
N VAL A 16 11.24 9.53 -2.27
CA VAL A 16 11.03 9.93 -0.87
C VAL A 16 12.36 10.19 -0.16
N LYS A 17 13.40 9.41 -0.44
CA LYS A 17 14.75 9.68 0.09
C LYS A 17 15.32 11.00 -0.44
N GLU A 18 15.16 11.28 -1.73
CA GLU A 18 15.61 12.55 -2.32
C GLU A 18 14.84 13.76 -1.75
N TYR A 19 13.54 13.61 -1.51
CA TYR A 19 12.74 14.60 -0.81
C TYR A 19 13.26 14.85 0.62
N LEU A 20 13.56 13.80 1.38
CA LEU A 20 14.10 13.92 2.73
C LEU A 20 15.52 14.50 2.75
N SER A 21 16.29 14.29 1.69
CA SER A 21 17.60 14.94 1.48
C SER A 21 17.47 16.43 1.11
N GLY A 22 16.26 16.95 0.89
CA GLY A 22 16.00 18.34 0.51
C GLY A 22 16.35 18.67 -0.95
N LYS A 23 16.60 17.67 -1.80
CA LYS A 23 17.02 17.87 -3.20
C LYS A 23 15.85 18.21 -4.12
N ILE A 24 14.68 17.64 -3.84
CA ILE A 24 13.49 17.76 -4.69
C ILE A 24 12.25 18.04 -3.86
N SER A 25 11.32 18.80 -4.43
CA SER A 25 10.02 19.12 -3.83
C SER A 25 8.93 18.12 -4.21
N VAL A 26 7.85 18.08 -3.43
CA VAL A 26 6.66 17.24 -3.71
C VAL A 26 6.11 17.50 -5.11
N GLY A 27 6.05 18.77 -5.54
CA GLY A 27 5.56 19.14 -6.86
C GLY A 27 6.44 18.64 -8.01
N GLN A 28 7.77 18.65 -7.83
CA GLN A 28 8.69 18.09 -8.81
C GLN A 28 8.53 16.58 -8.95
N ILE A 29 8.39 15.86 -7.84
CA ILE A 29 8.14 14.40 -7.84
C ILE A 29 6.82 14.08 -8.54
N ALA A 30 5.76 14.84 -8.22
CA ALA A 30 4.45 14.67 -8.81
C ALA A 30 4.48 14.86 -10.33
N TYR A 31 5.21 15.88 -10.81
CA TYR A 31 5.41 16.13 -12.24
C TYR A 31 6.22 15.02 -12.92
N GLN A 32 7.36 14.63 -12.34
CA GLN A 32 8.25 13.60 -12.89
C GLN A 32 7.58 12.23 -13.01
N LEU A 33 6.82 11.83 -11.99
CA LEU A 33 6.12 10.55 -11.96
C LEU A 33 4.70 10.61 -12.53
N GLN A 34 4.25 11.79 -12.99
CA GLN A 34 2.87 12.06 -13.42
C GLN A 34 1.81 11.55 -12.42
N VAL A 35 2.09 11.74 -11.13
CA VAL A 35 1.19 11.38 -10.03
C VAL A 35 0.60 12.62 -9.39
N SER A 36 -0.48 12.44 -8.64
CA SER A 36 -1.00 13.52 -7.81
C SER A 36 -0.02 13.84 -6.68
N SER A 37 0.14 15.13 -6.37
CA SER A 37 0.89 15.60 -5.21
C SER A 37 0.43 14.91 -3.92
N PHE A 38 -0.88 14.66 -3.79
CA PHE A 38 -1.45 13.92 -2.65
C PHE A 38 -0.86 12.51 -2.53
N SER A 39 -0.64 11.81 -3.64
CA SER A 39 -0.03 10.48 -3.62
C SER A 39 1.40 10.52 -3.11
N VAL A 40 2.16 11.55 -3.47
CA VAL A 40 3.53 11.76 -3.00
C VAL A 40 3.55 12.06 -1.50
N GLU A 41 2.63 12.93 -1.03
CA GLU A 41 2.48 13.21 0.41
C GLU A 41 2.13 11.95 1.20
N GLU A 42 1.24 11.10 0.66
CA GLU A 42 0.90 9.81 1.29
C GLU A 42 2.12 8.89 1.40
N TRP A 43 2.97 8.84 0.37
CA TRP A 43 4.21 8.07 0.42
C TRP A 43 5.17 8.60 1.49
N ILE A 44 5.37 9.92 1.55
CA ILE A 44 6.21 10.55 2.58
C ILE A 44 5.66 10.23 3.98
N ARG A 45 4.34 10.32 4.18
CA ARG A 45 3.70 10.00 5.47
C ARG A 45 3.89 8.53 5.84
N LYS A 46 3.69 7.61 4.91
CA LYS A 46 3.90 6.16 5.12
C LYS A 46 5.36 5.85 5.44
N TYR A 47 6.29 6.49 4.74
CA TYR A 47 7.71 6.34 4.99
C TYR A 47 8.13 6.87 6.37
N LYS A 48 7.59 8.01 6.80
CA LYS A 48 7.85 8.54 8.15
C LYS A 48 7.30 7.65 9.27
N ALA A 49 6.16 7.00 9.03
CA ALA A 49 5.51 6.16 10.03
C ALA A 49 6.10 4.73 10.12
N PHE A 50 6.39 4.12 8.97
CA PHE A 50 6.73 2.70 8.87
C PHE A 50 8.06 2.44 8.15
N GLY A 51 8.82 3.49 7.79
CA GLY A 51 10.04 3.36 7.02
C GLY A 51 9.80 2.83 5.61
N VAL A 52 10.78 2.07 5.11
CA VAL A 52 10.75 1.46 3.77
C VAL A 52 9.55 0.51 3.61
N ASP A 53 9.24 -0.27 4.65
CA ASP A 53 8.10 -1.20 4.67
C ASP A 53 6.74 -0.51 4.43
N GLY A 54 6.60 0.76 4.82
CA GLY A 54 5.39 1.54 4.54
C GLY A 54 5.13 1.81 3.06
N LEU A 55 6.17 1.78 2.23
CA LEU A 55 6.11 2.00 0.78
C LEU A 55 6.04 0.69 -0.01
N ILE A 56 6.47 -0.42 0.59
CA ILE A 56 6.31 -1.75 0.02
C ILE A 56 4.82 -2.08 0.09
N SER A 57 4.10 -1.89 -1.01
CA SER A 57 2.70 -2.28 -1.08
C SER A 57 2.62 -3.82 -1.05
N ASN A 58 2.48 -4.37 0.14
CA ASN A 58 2.17 -5.78 0.34
C ASN A 58 0.69 -5.98 -0.01
N SER A 59 0.30 -5.70 -1.27
CA SER A 59 -1.06 -5.94 -1.76
C SER A 59 -1.27 -7.43 -2.01
N ARG A 60 -0.86 -8.26 -1.06
CA ARG A 60 -1.34 -9.62 -0.99
C ARG A 60 -2.70 -9.49 -0.30
N ASN A 61 -3.76 -9.38 -1.11
CA ASN A 61 -5.11 -9.56 -0.59
C ASN A 61 -5.09 -10.81 0.29
N LYS A 62 -5.63 -10.73 1.51
CA LYS A 62 -5.70 -11.87 2.43
C LYS A 62 -6.56 -12.93 1.74
N HIS A 63 -5.93 -13.87 1.07
CA HIS A 63 -6.63 -14.94 0.37
C HIS A 63 -7.07 -15.94 1.41
N TYR A 64 -8.33 -15.84 1.84
CA TYR A 64 -8.93 -16.83 2.73
C TYR A 64 -8.95 -18.17 1.98
N SER A 65 -8.27 -19.17 2.54
CA SER A 65 -8.29 -20.54 2.01
C SER A 65 -9.72 -21.08 1.99
N HIS A 66 -9.97 -22.02 1.08
CA HIS A 66 -11.26 -22.70 0.98
C HIS A 66 -11.66 -23.35 2.31
N GLU A 67 -10.70 -23.99 2.99
CA GLU A 67 -10.89 -24.59 4.31
C GLU A 67 -11.36 -23.58 5.36
N LEU A 68 -10.79 -22.37 5.38
CA LEU A 68 -11.19 -21.34 6.35
C LEU A 68 -12.62 -20.84 6.09
N LYS A 69 -13.00 -20.71 4.82
CA LYS A 69 -14.38 -20.35 4.43
C LYS A 69 -15.37 -21.45 4.82
N ILE A 70 -15.04 -22.71 4.56
CA ILE A 70 -15.89 -23.85 4.96
C ILE A 70 -16.02 -23.89 6.47
N LYS A 71 -14.92 -23.78 7.21
CA LYS A 71 -14.94 -23.80 8.68
C LYS A 71 -15.87 -22.73 9.25
N ALA A 72 -15.78 -21.49 8.76
CA ALA A 72 -16.66 -20.41 9.21
C ALA A 72 -18.16 -20.68 8.93
N ILE A 73 -18.49 -21.33 7.82
CA ILE A 73 -19.87 -21.74 7.49
C ILE A 73 -20.32 -22.87 8.42
N THR A 74 -19.46 -23.86 8.66
CA THR A 74 -19.72 -24.98 9.55
C THR A 74 -19.92 -24.52 10.99
N ASP A 75 -19.06 -23.66 11.53
CA ASP A 75 -19.17 -23.08 12.88
C ASP A 75 -20.47 -22.28 13.04
N TYR A 76 -20.90 -21.56 12.00
CA TYR A 76 -22.18 -20.84 11.98
C TYR A 76 -23.39 -21.79 12.01
N ILE A 77 -23.36 -22.86 11.21
CA ILE A 77 -24.43 -23.87 11.17
C ILE A 77 -24.50 -24.68 12.47
N ASN A 78 -23.36 -24.98 13.08
CA ASN A 78 -23.26 -25.73 14.33
C ASN A 78 -23.61 -24.90 15.57
N GLY A 79 -23.85 -23.59 15.43
CA GLY A 79 -24.18 -22.71 16.54
C GLY A 79 -23.01 -22.43 17.50
N GLU A 80 -21.80 -22.87 17.16
CA GLU A 80 -20.57 -22.59 17.93
C GLU A 80 -20.09 -21.14 17.76
N GLY A 81 -20.75 -20.38 16.88
CA GLY A 81 -20.45 -18.99 16.55
C GLY A 81 -21.31 -17.92 17.24
N SER A 82 -21.96 -18.20 18.38
CA SER A 82 -22.67 -17.15 19.13
C SER A 82 -22.62 -17.33 20.66
N LEU A 83 -21.99 -16.33 21.31
CA LEU A 83 -21.78 -16.05 22.75
C LEU A 83 -21.03 -17.10 23.59
#